data_AF-A0A9D9D1P5-F1
#
_entry.id   AF-A0A9D9D1P5-F1
#
_cell.length_a   1.000
_cell.length_b   1.000
_cell.length_c   1.000
_cell.angle_alpha   90.00
_cell.angle_beta   90.00
_cell.angle_gamma   90.00
#
_symmetry.space_group_name_H-M   'P 1'
#
loop_
_entity.id
_entity.type
_entity.pdbx_description
1 polymer ?
#
loop_
_entity_poly.entity_id
_entity_poly.type
_entity_poly.pdbx_seq_one_letter_code
_entity_poly.pdbx_strand_id
1 'polypeptide(L)'
;MNNYEYIIASLPVLRLDDLKVGKGLAEQLLGEIRSQLSGRDNALLDYLLSGYDPDQLNEDFYKRSLAHKNRFVREWFAFDLDLRNEVVAYLNDSLGREKGQDQILLKGREKVPFPERAQADAVLHGTDILDRERGLDELRWQKIDEITLWDYFNIDVILAFVCKLKIIDRWLQLDPDSGRALFRKLVEDIRSTYDNKKQNITI
;
A
#
# COMPACT_ATOMS: atom_id res chain seq x y z
N MET A 1 6.93 -24.55 -6.81
CA MET A 1 5.57 -24.20 -7.24
C MET A 1 5.06 -23.20 -6.22
N ASN A 2 4.78 -21.96 -6.61
CA ASN A 2 4.39 -20.93 -5.64
C ASN A 2 2.92 -21.14 -5.29
N ASN A 3 2.62 -21.30 -4.00
CA ASN A 3 1.29 -21.65 -3.53
C ASN A 3 0.46 -20.40 -3.18
N TYR A 4 0.36 -19.45 -4.13
CA TYR A 4 -0.31 -18.17 -3.90
C TYR A 4 -1.77 -18.33 -3.48
N GLU A 5 -2.47 -19.34 -4.02
CA GLU A 5 -3.84 -19.66 -3.63
C GLU A 5 -3.95 -20.01 -2.15
N TYR A 6 -3.05 -20.86 -1.64
CA TYR A 6 -3.04 -21.23 -0.23
C TYR A 6 -2.63 -20.07 0.67
N ILE A 7 -1.62 -19.29 0.27
CA ILE A 7 -1.20 -18.11 1.03
C ILE A 7 -2.39 -17.17 1.15
N ILE A 8 -2.99 -16.74 0.03
CA ILE A 8 -4.10 -15.78 0.02
C ILE A 8 -5.33 -16.32 0.75
N ALA A 9 -5.66 -17.60 0.61
CA ALA A 9 -6.80 -18.20 1.30
C ALA A 9 -6.57 -18.39 2.81
N SER A 10 -5.32 -18.53 3.26
CA SER A 10 -4.98 -18.70 4.68
C SER A 10 -4.83 -17.36 5.44
N LEU A 11 -4.49 -16.26 4.74
CA LEU A 11 -4.34 -14.92 5.31
C LEU A 11 -5.53 -14.47 6.20
N PRO A 12 -6.81 -14.70 5.83
CA PRO A 12 -7.96 -14.26 6.62
C PRO A 12 -8.41 -15.28 7.68
N VAL A 13 -7.99 -16.54 7.55
CA VAL A 13 -8.57 -17.66 8.31
C VAL A 13 -7.93 -17.81 9.69
N LEU A 14 -6.69 -17.35 9.88
CA LEU A 14 -5.95 -17.61 11.11
C LEU A 14 -6.31 -16.71 12.29
N ARG A 15 -6.99 -15.58 12.10
CA ARG A 15 -7.12 -14.56 13.17
C ARG A 15 -8.40 -13.74 13.09
N LEU A 16 -9.57 -14.34 12.96
CA LEU A 16 -10.84 -13.63 13.24
C LEU A 16 -11.35 -13.96 14.65
N ASP A 17 -11.16 -15.20 15.09
CA ASP A 17 -11.67 -15.68 16.38
C ASP A 17 -10.70 -15.40 17.55
N ASP A 18 -9.41 -15.15 17.28
CA ASP A 18 -8.33 -14.91 18.27
C ASP A 18 -7.94 -13.42 18.44
N LEU A 19 -8.74 -12.49 17.93
CA LEU A 19 -8.36 -11.08 17.76
C LEU A 19 -8.18 -10.30 19.07
N LYS A 20 -7.02 -10.46 19.70
CA LYS A 20 -6.30 -9.32 20.28
C LYS A 20 -5.62 -8.57 19.13
N VAL A 21 -6.43 -7.87 18.30
CA VAL A 21 -5.87 -6.94 17.30
C VAL A 21 -5.09 -5.89 18.10
N GLY A 22 -3.78 -5.94 17.98
CA GLY A 22 -2.89 -5.10 18.76
C GLY A 22 -1.52 -5.02 18.12
N LYS A 23 -0.59 -4.39 18.82
CA LYS A 23 0.80 -4.26 18.39
C LYS A 23 1.40 -5.64 18.09
N GLY A 24 2.13 -5.77 16.99
CA GLY A 24 2.77 -7.04 16.59
C GLY A 24 2.00 -7.86 15.55
N LEU A 25 0.76 -7.49 15.20
CA LEU A 25 -0.04 -8.24 14.23
C LEU A 25 0.61 -8.22 12.83
N ALA A 26 1.08 -7.06 12.39
CA ALA A 26 1.67 -6.90 11.07
C ALA A 26 2.96 -7.71 10.94
N GLU A 27 3.81 -7.70 11.97
CA GLU A 27 5.05 -8.47 12.01
C GLU A 27 4.79 -9.97 11.97
N GLN A 28 3.78 -10.45 12.70
CA GLN A 28 3.39 -11.86 12.69
C GLN A 28 2.91 -12.30 11.30
N LEU A 29 1.97 -11.56 10.69
CA LEU A 29 1.47 -11.86 9.36
C LEU A 29 2.57 -11.78 8.30
N LEU A 30 3.47 -10.80 8.39
CA LEU A 30 4.63 -10.71 7.50
C LEU A 30 5.56 -11.91 7.63
N GLY A 31 5.81 -12.40 8.85
CA GLY A 31 6.59 -13.60 9.09
C GLY A 31 5.96 -14.85 8.48
N GLU A 32 4.64 -15.01 8.64
CA GLU A 32 3.87 -16.10 8.04
C GLU A 32 3.92 -16.07 6.50
N ILE A 33 3.75 -14.88 5.89
CA ILE A 33 3.87 -14.68 4.44
C ILE A 33 5.28 -15.06 3.97
N ARG A 34 6.33 -14.52 4.61
CA ARG A 34 7.72 -14.77 4.24
C ARG A 34 8.08 -16.25 4.23
N SER A 35 7.57 -17.01 5.19
CA SER A 35 7.83 -18.45 5.32
C SER A 35 7.29 -19.27 4.14
N GLN A 36 6.30 -18.74 3.43
CA GLN A 36 5.62 -19.40 2.32
C GLN A 36 6.06 -18.89 0.94
N LEU A 37 6.76 -17.75 0.89
CA LEU A 37 7.28 -17.17 -0.35
C LEU A 37 8.57 -17.84 -0.82
N SER A 38 8.75 -17.90 -2.14
CA SER A 38 10.03 -18.28 -2.73
C SER A 38 11.12 -17.25 -2.39
N GLY A 39 12.40 -17.60 -2.51
CA GLY A 39 13.50 -16.64 -2.30
C GLY A 39 13.42 -15.43 -3.24
N ARG A 40 12.96 -15.64 -4.48
CA ARG A 40 12.72 -14.55 -5.45
C ARG A 40 11.59 -13.62 -5.00
N ASP A 41 10.49 -14.17 -4.51
CA ASP A 41 9.35 -13.36 -4.06
C ASP A 41 9.63 -12.66 -2.73
N ASN A 42 10.40 -13.29 -1.84
CA ASN A 42 10.92 -12.63 -0.65
C ASN A 42 11.81 -11.44 -1.00
N ALA A 43 12.69 -11.55 -2.02
CA ALA A 43 13.48 -10.41 -2.47
C ALA A 43 12.60 -9.27 -3.04
N LEU A 44 11.47 -9.61 -3.68
CA LEU A 44 10.51 -8.61 -4.16
C LEU A 44 9.76 -7.93 -2.99
N LEU A 45 9.40 -8.70 -1.98
CA LEU A 45 8.82 -8.19 -0.74
C LEU A 45 9.80 -7.30 0.03
N ASP A 46 11.06 -7.68 0.12
CA ASP A 46 12.13 -6.86 0.73
C ASP A 46 12.27 -5.53 -0.01
N TYR A 47 12.25 -5.57 -1.35
CA TYR A 47 12.27 -4.36 -2.16
C TYR A 47 11.06 -3.46 -1.85
N LEU A 48 9.84 -4.02 -1.82
CA LEU A 48 8.64 -3.26 -1.46
C LEU A 48 8.78 -2.62 -0.07
N LEU A 49 9.23 -3.38 0.93
CA LEU A 49 9.34 -2.91 2.31
C LEU A 49 10.41 -1.82 2.46
N SER A 50 11.46 -1.82 1.63
CA SER A 50 12.44 -0.72 1.63
C SER A 50 11.81 0.64 1.26
N GLY A 51 10.69 0.66 0.54
CA GLY A 51 9.92 1.89 0.27
C GLY A 51 9.15 2.47 1.47
N TYR A 52 9.18 1.80 2.64
CA TYR A 52 8.63 2.32 3.89
C TYR A 52 9.71 2.82 4.85
N ASP A 53 10.99 2.71 4.47
CA ASP A 53 12.12 3.25 5.20
C ASP A 53 12.45 4.66 4.65
N PRO A 54 12.24 5.74 5.43
CA PRO A 54 12.51 7.10 4.98
C PRO A 54 13.93 7.32 4.46
N ASP A 55 14.93 6.60 5.01
CA ASP A 55 16.33 6.76 4.62
C ASP A 55 16.62 6.19 3.21
N GLN A 56 15.73 5.33 2.70
CA GLN A 56 15.83 4.76 1.35
C GLN A 56 15.13 5.62 0.29
N LEU A 57 14.22 6.51 0.69
CA LEU A 57 13.33 7.24 -0.23
C LEU A 57 14.02 8.45 -0.89
N ASN A 58 14.84 8.15 -1.89
CA ASN A 58 15.57 9.14 -2.68
C ASN A 58 15.33 8.97 -4.19
N GLU A 59 15.88 9.88 -4.98
CA GLU A 59 15.78 9.88 -6.44
C GLU A 59 16.18 8.53 -7.07
N ASP A 60 17.25 7.90 -6.59
CA ASP A 60 17.74 6.63 -7.14
C ASP A 60 16.84 5.44 -6.79
N PHE A 61 16.21 5.45 -5.61
CA PHE A 61 15.16 4.48 -5.27
C PHE A 61 14.00 4.58 -6.26
N TYR A 62 13.43 5.77 -6.45
CA TYR A 62 12.29 5.91 -7.35
C TYR A 62 12.66 5.58 -8.80
N LYS A 63 13.83 6.00 -9.30
CA LYS A 63 14.31 5.61 -10.64
C LYS A 63 14.35 4.09 -10.82
N ARG A 64 14.89 3.36 -9.83
CA ARG A 64 14.93 1.89 -9.86
C ARG A 64 13.52 1.28 -9.79
N SER A 65 12.65 1.83 -8.95
CA SER A 65 11.27 1.35 -8.79
C SER A 65 10.46 1.52 -10.06
N LEU A 66 10.57 2.69 -10.72
CA LEU A 66 9.92 3.01 -11.99
C LEU A 66 10.43 2.14 -13.16
N ALA A 67 11.68 1.70 -13.11
CA ALA A 67 12.29 0.78 -14.10
C ALA A 67 12.18 -0.71 -13.70
N HIS A 68 11.53 -1.02 -12.58
CA HIS A 68 11.52 -2.37 -12.02
C HIS A 68 10.76 -3.36 -12.91
N LYS A 69 11.12 -4.65 -12.90
CA LYS A 69 10.49 -5.66 -13.77
C LYS A 69 9.06 -6.03 -13.35
N ASN A 70 8.78 -6.02 -12.06
CA ASN A 70 7.45 -6.27 -11.51
C ASN A 70 6.54 -5.06 -11.72
N ARG A 71 5.31 -5.29 -12.21
CA ARG A 71 4.33 -4.25 -12.53
C ARG A 71 3.85 -3.52 -11.28
N PHE A 72 3.42 -4.25 -10.25
CA PHE A 72 2.94 -3.66 -9.01
C PHE A 72 3.96 -2.67 -8.41
N VAL A 73 5.23 -3.04 -8.34
CA VAL A 73 6.31 -2.15 -7.86
C VAL A 73 6.40 -0.86 -8.68
N ARG A 74 6.33 -0.94 -10.02
CA ARG A 74 6.41 0.26 -10.86
C ARG A 74 5.23 1.19 -10.62
N GLU A 75 4.02 0.65 -10.62
CA GLU A 75 2.79 1.44 -10.52
C GLU A 75 2.59 2.01 -9.12
N TRP A 76 2.84 1.20 -8.09
CA TRP A 76 2.76 1.63 -6.69
C TRP A 76 3.74 2.76 -6.39
N PHE A 77 5.01 2.63 -6.76
CA PHE A 77 5.99 3.68 -6.47
C PHE A 77 5.93 4.88 -7.41
N ALA A 78 5.30 4.75 -8.58
CA ALA A 78 4.93 5.91 -9.39
C ALA A 78 3.89 6.77 -8.64
N PHE A 79 2.82 6.14 -8.15
CA PHE A 79 1.81 6.81 -7.35
C PHE A 79 2.37 7.37 -6.03
N ASP A 80 3.15 6.58 -5.29
CA ASP A 80 3.73 7.00 -4.01
C ASP A 80 4.62 8.24 -4.18
N LEU A 81 5.44 8.30 -5.24
CA LEU A 81 6.23 9.48 -5.58
C LEU A 81 5.35 10.70 -5.85
N ASP A 82 4.34 10.55 -6.71
CA ASP A 82 3.49 11.65 -7.13
C ASP A 82 2.67 12.19 -5.95
N LEU A 83 2.12 11.31 -5.10
CA LEU A 83 1.40 11.68 -3.88
C LEU A 83 2.32 12.39 -2.87
N ARG A 84 3.53 11.88 -2.64
CA ARG A 84 4.49 12.53 -1.72
C ARG A 84 4.91 13.91 -2.20
N ASN A 85 5.16 14.05 -3.50
CA ASN A 85 5.48 15.34 -4.08
C ASN A 85 4.33 16.34 -3.93
N GLU A 86 3.08 15.89 -4.00
CA GLU A 86 1.90 16.73 -3.74
C GLU A 86 1.82 17.17 -2.27
N VAL A 87 2.04 16.24 -1.33
CA VAL A 87 2.11 16.56 0.12
C VAL A 87 3.23 17.57 0.41
N VAL A 88 4.41 17.37 -0.17
CA VAL A 88 5.55 18.29 0.01
C VAL A 88 5.25 19.66 -0.62
N ALA A 89 4.63 19.71 -1.79
CA ALA A 89 4.23 20.96 -2.43
C ALA A 89 3.26 21.75 -1.53
N TYR A 90 2.24 21.08 -0.98
CA TYR A 90 1.32 21.67 -0.02
C TYR A 90 2.03 22.18 1.24
N LEU A 91 2.95 21.40 1.81
CA LEU A 91 3.72 21.82 2.99
C LEU A 91 4.60 23.03 2.69
N ASN A 92 5.22 23.10 1.51
CA ASN A 92 6.00 24.25 1.12
C ASN A 92 5.15 25.51 1.03
N ASP A 93 3.98 25.43 0.41
CA ASP A 93 3.03 26.55 0.31
C ASP A 93 2.55 26.99 1.71
N SER A 94 2.08 26.04 2.52
CA SER A 94 1.58 26.30 3.87
C SER A 94 2.65 26.86 4.82
N LEU A 95 3.92 26.58 4.59
CA LEU A 95 5.05 27.04 5.42
C LEU A 95 5.80 28.24 4.80
N GLY A 96 5.38 28.74 3.63
CA GLY A 96 6.05 29.84 2.93
C GLY A 96 7.46 29.51 2.42
N ARG A 97 7.72 28.26 2.07
CA ARG A 97 9.00 27.78 1.52
C ARG A 97 9.04 27.92 0.00
N GLU A 98 10.22 27.74 -0.59
CA GLU A 98 10.39 27.80 -2.03
C GLU A 98 9.65 26.64 -2.73
N LYS A 99 8.99 26.94 -3.86
CA LYS A 99 8.35 25.91 -4.68
C LYS A 99 9.40 24.91 -5.19
N GLY A 100 9.11 23.62 -5.11
CA GLY A 100 10.06 22.57 -5.51
C GLY A 100 11.00 22.11 -4.39
N GLN A 101 11.06 22.82 -3.26
CA GLN A 101 11.94 22.43 -2.15
C GLN A 101 11.57 21.04 -1.62
N ASP A 102 12.56 20.18 -1.40
CA ASP A 102 12.40 18.80 -0.90
C ASP A 102 11.53 17.86 -1.77
N GLN A 103 11.09 18.29 -2.97
CA GLN A 103 10.39 17.42 -3.92
C GLN A 103 11.39 16.60 -4.74
N ILE A 104 11.04 15.33 -5.02
CA ILE A 104 11.83 14.45 -5.87
C ILE A 104 11.28 14.55 -7.30
N LEU A 105 11.86 15.44 -8.10
CA LEU A 105 11.44 15.70 -9.47
C LEU A 105 12.31 14.93 -10.47
N LEU A 106 11.79 13.80 -10.96
CA LEU A 106 12.52 12.94 -11.89
C LEU A 106 12.45 13.46 -13.33
N LYS A 107 13.61 13.56 -13.97
CA LYS A 107 13.71 13.91 -15.39
C LYS A 107 12.91 12.94 -16.27
N GLY A 108 12.08 13.48 -17.17
CA GLY A 108 11.23 12.70 -18.08
C GLY A 108 9.85 12.36 -17.53
N ARG A 109 9.56 12.69 -16.25
CA ARG A 109 8.23 12.55 -15.66
C ARG A 109 7.45 13.86 -15.57
N GLU A 110 8.01 14.98 -16.01
CA GLU A 110 7.42 16.32 -15.83
C GLU A 110 6.03 16.47 -16.47
N LYS A 111 5.75 15.66 -17.50
CA LYS A 111 4.47 15.64 -18.23
C LYS A 111 3.60 14.43 -17.92
N VAL A 112 4.03 13.54 -17.01
CA VAL A 112 3.23 12.39 -16.61
C VAL A 112 2.09 12.91 -15.73
N PRO A 113 0.82 12.66 -16.10
CA PRO A 113 -0.30 13.11 -15.29
C PRO A 113 -0.34 12.34 -13.96
N PHE A 114 -0.71 13.05 -12.89
CA PHE A 114 -1.09 12.46 -11.62
C PHE A 114 -2.62 12.56 -11.47
N PRO A 115 -3.38 11.49 -11.80
CA PRO A 115 -4.84 11.55 -11.85
C PRO A 115 -5.48 11.93 -10.51
N GLU A 116 -4.89 11.52 -9.40
CA GLU A 116 -5.41 11.73 -8.05
C GLU A 116 -5.06 13.12 -7.49
N ARG A 117 -4.34 13.97 -8.24
CA ARG A 117 -3.90 15.29 -7.78
C ARG A 117 -5.03 16.12 -7.17
N ALA A 118 -6.17 16.21 -7.85
CA ALA A 118 -7.30 17.01 -7.36
C ALA A 118 -7.89 16.46 -6.06
N GLN A 119 -7.88 15.13 -5.89
CA GLN A 119 -8.37 14.49 -4.66
C GLN A 119 -7.37 14.68 -3.52
N ALA A 120 -6.07 14.52 -3.79
CA ALA A 120 -5.01 14.77 -2.83
C ALA A 120 -5.01 16.22 -2.33
N ASP A 121 -5.14 17.18 -3.25
CA ASP A 121 -5.24 18.61 -2.93
C ASP A 121 -6.45 18.91 -2.03
N ALA A 122 -7.63 18.37 -2.37
CA ALA A 122 -8.84 18.52 -1.56
C ALA A 122 -8.69 17.93 -0.15
N VAL A 123 -8.04 16.75 -0.03
CA VAL A 123 -7.74 16.12 1.26
C VAL A 123 -6.82 17.02 2.08
N LEU A 124 -5.72 17.51 1.49
CA LEU A 124 -4.70 18.29 2.19
C LEU A 124 -5.22 19.62 2.74
N HIS A 125 -6.16 20.26 2.04
CA HIS A 125 -6.81 21.49 2.47
C HIS A 125 -7.96 21.29 3.48
N GLY A 126 -8.26 20.05 3.87
CA GLY A 126 -9.21 19.76 4.96
C GLY A 126 -8.76 20.39 6.28
N THR A 127 -9.65 20.59 7.26
CA THR A 127 -9.30 21.31 8.49
C THR A 127 -8.63 20.46 9.57
N ASP A 128 -8.99 19.18 9.64
CA ASP A 128 -8.52 18.25 10.67
C ASP A 128 -7.33 17.41 10.18
N ILE A 129 -6.31 17.28 11.02
CA ILE A 129 -5.07 16.57 10.66
C ILE A 129 -5.29 15.07 10.54
N LEU A 130 -6.11 14.47 11.41
CA LEU A 130 -6.40 13.04 11.33
C LEU A 130 -7.22 12.72 10.09
N ASP A 131 -8.17 13.60 9.72
CA ASP A 131 -8.95 13.42 8.50
C ASP A 131 -8.10 13.57 7.23
N ARG A 132 -7.10 14.48 7.23
CA ARG A 132 -6.09 14.55 6.15
C ARG A 132 -5.32 13.23 6.03
N GLU A 133 -4.80 12.70 7.14
CA GLU A 133 -4.06 11.44 7.16
C GLU A 133 -4.91 10.26 6.68
N ARG A 134 -6.17 10.19 7.13
CA ARG A 134 -7.14 9.17 6.67
C ARG A 134 -7.42 9.30 5.18
N GLY A 135 -7.64 10.52 4.69
CA GLY A 135 -7.90 10.77 3.28
C GLY A 135 -6.73 10.35 2.39
N LEU A 136 -5.49 10.64 2.79
CA LEU A 136 -4.30 10.21 2.05
C LEU A 136 -4.16 8.68 2.06
N ASP A 137 -4.47 8.02 3.17
CA ASP A 137 -4.46 6.56 3.23
C ASP A 137 -5.59 5.90 2.45
N GLU A 138 -6.75 6.53 2.34
CA GLU A 138 -7.83 6.06 1.48
C GLU A 138 -7.42 6.14 0.00
N LEU A 139 -6.74 7.22 -0.43
CA LEU A 139 -6.16 7.29 -1.77
C LEU A 139 -5.14 6.17 -2.02
N ARG A 140 -4.27 5.89 -1.03
CA ARG A 140 -3.33 4.76 -1.10
C ARG A 140 -4.07 3.44 -1.26
N TRP A 141 -5.11 3.22 -0.47
CA TRP A 141 -5.92 2.00 -0.51
C TRP A 141 -6.59 1.81 -1.87
N GLN A 142 -7.22 2.86 -2.40
CA GLN A 142 -7.88 2.86 -3.71
C GLN A 142 -6.88 2.57 -4.84
N LYS A 143 -5.69 3.16 -4.78
CA LYS A 143 -4.64 2.86 -5.78
C LYS A 143 -4.21 1.39 -5.71
N ILE A 144 -4.04 0.82 -4.52
CA ILE A 144 -3.69 -0.60 -4.37
C ILE A 144 -4.78 -1.48 -5.01
N ASP A 145 -6.06 -1.16 -4.78
CA ASP A 145 -7.19 -1.88 -5.38
C ASP A 145 -7.21 -1.74 -6.90
N GLU A 146 -6.95 -0.55 -7.43
CA GLU A 146 -6.88 -0.31 -8.88
C GLU A 146 -5.77 -1.14 -9.55
N ILE A 147 -4.55 -1.13 -9.00
CA ILE A 147 -3.41 -1.87 -9.55
C ILE A 147 -3.70 -3.37 -9.60
N THR A 148 -4.43 -3.88 -8.59
CA THR A 148 -4.70 -5.31 -8.42
C THR A 148 -6.10 -5.75 -8.86
N LEU A 149 -6.86 -4.89 -9.53
CA LEU A 149 -8.25 -5.16 -9.92
C LEU A 149 -8.44 -6.47 -10.69
N TRP A 150 -7.45 -6.83 -11.51
CA TRP A 150 -7.45 -8.03 -12.35
C TRP A 150 -6.48 -9.12 -11.86
N ASP A 151 -5.89 -8.93 -10.69
CA ASP A 151 -4.99 -9.89 -10.07
C ASP A 151 -5.76 -10.76 -9.06
N TYR A 152 -5.51 -12.08 -9.09
CA TYR A 152 -6.24 -13.02 -8.24
C TYR A 152 -5.32 -13.84 -7.34
N PHE A 153 -4.40 -14.61 -7.94
CA PHE A 153 -3.52 -15.54 -7.21
C PHE A 153 -2.08 -15.42 -7.69
N ASN A 154 -1.52 -14.22 -7.55
CA ASN A 154 -0.14 -13.94 -7.91
C ASN A 154 0.56 -13.13 -6.83
N ILE A 155 1.85 -12.86 -7.06
CA ILE A 155 2.67 -12.09 -6.13
C ILE A 155 2.17 -10.65 -5.94
N ASP A 156 1.56 -10.03 -6.96
CA ASP A 156 1.07 -8.65 -6.89
C ASP A 156 -0.07 -8.51 -5.86
N VAL A 157 -0.94 -9.53 -5.73
CA VAL A 157 -1.96 -9.57 -4.67
C VAL A 157 -1.33 -9.63 -3.27
N ILE A 158 -0.22 -10.36 -3.11
CA ILE A 158 0.50 -10.43 -1.84
C ILE A 158 1.16 -9.09 -1.53
N LEU A 159 1.76 -8.42 -2.52
CA LEU A 159 2.34 -7.09 -2.36
C LEU A 159 1.27 -6.05 -1.98
N ALA A 160 0.10 -6.09 -2.63
CA ALA A 160 -1.06 -5.28 -2.28
C ALA A 160 -1.51 -5.50 -0.84
N PHE A 161 -1.64 -6.77 -0.42
CA PHE A 161 -1.98 -7.12 0.95
C PHE A 161 -0.98 -6.52 1.93
N VAL A 162 0.33 -6.62 1.65
CA VAL A 162 1.38 -6.05 2.50
C VAL A 162 1.28 -4.53 2.55
N CYS A 163 1.02 -3.85 1.44
CA CYS A 163 0.83 -2.39 1.43
C CYS A 163 -0.34 -1.97 2.34
N LYS A 164 -1.49 -2.64 2.23
CA LYS A 164 -2.65 -2.41 3.10
C LYS A 164 -2.34 -2.73 4.57
N LEU A 165 -1.59 -3.81 4.82
CA LEU A 165 -1.14 -4.18 6.16
C LEU A 165 -0.23 -3.09 6.77
N LYS A 166 0.63 -2.43 5.99
CA LYS A 166 1.44 -1.31 6.47
C LYS A 166 0.60 -0.09 6.84
N ILE A 167 -0.48 0.19 6.12
CA ILE A 167 -1.45 1.24 6.50
C ILE A 167 -2.12 0.88 7.83
N ILE A 168 -2.61 -0.36 7.96
CA ILE A 168 -3.26 -0.85 9.18
C ILE A 168 -2.31 -0.81 10.38
N ASP A 169 -1.07 -1.25 10.21
CA ASP A 169 -0.03 -1.23 11.25
C ASP A 169 0.18 0.18 11.81
N ARG A 170 0.29 1.17 10.92
CA ARG A 170 0.39 2.58 11.30
C ARG A 170 -0.81 3.05 12.12
N TRP A 171 -2.02 2.72 11.68
CA TRP A 171 -3.24 3.06 12.43
C TRP A 171 -3.37 2.31 13.74
N LEU A 172 -2.99 1.03 13.83
CA LEU A 172 -3.00 0.28 15.09
C LEU A 172 -2.08 0.88 16.15
N GLN A 173 -1.01 1.56 15.72
CA GLN A 173 -0.09 2.25 16.63
C GLN A 173 -0.61 3.63 17.06
N LEU A 174 -1.36 4.33 16.19
CA LEU A 174 -1.88 5.68 16.44
C LEU A 174 -3.28 5.69 17.09
N ASP A 175 -4.22 4.95 16.52
CA ASP A 175 -5.60 4.77 16.96
C ASP A 175 -6.03 3.30 16.74
N PRO A 176 -5.93 2.46 17.79
CA PRO A 176 -6.24 1.04 17.70
C PRO A 176 -7.65 0.73 17.19
N ASP A 177 -8.64 1.60 17.43
CA ASP A 177 -10.01 1.37 16.94
C ASP A 177 -10.11 1.56 15.42
N SER A 178 -9.52 2.64 14.88
CA SER A 178 -9.39 2.84 13.43
C SER A 178 -8.61 1.70 12.78
N GLY A 179 -7.49 1.28 13.37
CA GLY A 179 -6.70 0.16 12.86
C GLY A 179 -7.47 -1.17 12.83
N ARG A 180 -8.28 -1.44 13.88
CA ARG A 180 -9.18 -2.60 13.92
C ARG A 180 -10.24 -2.57 12.83
N ALA A 181 -10.83 -1.40 12.57
CA ALA A 181 -11.84 -1.24 11.52
C ALA A 181 -11.24 -1.50 10.12
N LEU A 182 -10.07 -0.94 9.84
CA LEU A 182 -9.34 -1.18 8.58
C LEU A 182 -8.96 -2.66 8.41
N PHE A 183 -8.55 -3.33 9.49
CA PHE A 183 -8.24 -4.76 9.44
C PHE A 183 -9.48 -5.61 9.11
N ARG A 184 -10.64 -5.29 9.69
CA ARG A 184 -11.90 -5.97 9.35
C ARG A 184 -12.25 -5.78 7.86
N LYS A 185 -12.14 -4.54 7.35
CA LYS A 185 -12.32 -4.24 5.91
C LYS A 185 -11.40 -5.09 5.05
N LEU A 186 -10.11 -5.16 5.37
CA LEU A 186 -9.14 -5.97 4.63
C LEU A 186 -9.54 -7.46 4.58
N VAL A 187 -9.97 -8.02 5.71
CA VAL A 187 -10.38 -9.41 5.81
C VAL A 187 -11.65 -9.69 5.00
N GLU A 188 -12.61 -8.77 5.03
CA GLU A 188 -13.85 -8.83 4.24
C GLU A 188 -13.57 -8.75 2.73
N ASP A 189 -12.65 -7.88 2.30
CA ASP A 189 -12.24 -7.74 0.89
C ASP A 189 -11.65 -9.06 0.35
N ILE A 190 -10.76 -9.69 1.13
CA ILE A 190 -10.13 -10.96 0.73
C ILE A 190 -11.15 -12.10 0.70
N ARG A 191 -12.05 -12.16 1.68
CA ARG A 191 -13.14 -13.15 1.70
C ARG A 191 -14.07 -13.00 0.51
N SER A 192 -14.46 -11.78 0.17
CA SER A 192 -15.33 -11.49 -0.98
C SER A 192 -14.66 -11.92 -2.29
N THR A 193 -13.36 -11.67 -2.43
CA THR A 193 -12.56 -12.12 -3.57
C THR A 193 -12.53 -13.65 -3.68
N TYR A 194 -12.46 -14.35 -2.54
CA TYR A 194 -12.49 -15.82 -2.49
C TYR A 194 -13.89 -16.40 -2.78
N ASP A 195 -14.96 -15.84 -2.20
CA ASP A 195 -16.32 -16.36 -2.33
C ASP A 195 -16.92 -16.14 -3.72
N ASN A 196 -16.64 -15.00 -4.36
CA ASN A 196 -17.00 -14.76 -5.76
C ASN A 196 -16.37 -15.82 -6.70
N LYS A 197 -15.24 -16.42 -6.33
CA LYS A 197 -14.59 -17.49 -7.09
C LYS A 197 -15.32 -18.83 -6.95
N LYS A 198 -15.88 -19.18 -5.78
CA LYS A 198 -16.65 -20.44 -5.62
C LYS A 198 -17.87 -20.50 -6.54
N GLN A 199 -18.54 -19.36 -6.75
CA GLN A 199 -19.72 -19.29 -7.60
C GLN A 199 -19.39 -19.42 -9.10
N ASN A 200 -18.26 -18.86 -9.54
CA ASN A 200 -17.84 -18.90 -10.95
C ASN A 200 -17.13 -20.20 -11.39
N ILE A 201 -16.80 -21.10 -10.46
CA ILE A 201 -16.20 -22.43 -10.75
C ILE A 201 -17.27 -23.53 -10.76
N THR A 202 -18.52 -23.23 -10.38
CA THR A 202 -19.62 -24.22 -10.30
C THR A 202 -20.53 -24.21 -11.53
N ILE A 203 -20.05 -23.75 -12.69
CA ILE A 203 -20.79 -23.80 -13.96
C ILE A 203 -20.04 -24.68 -14.96
#